data_AF-A0A8E2EQL9-F1
#
_entry.id   AF-A0A8E2EQL9-F1
#
_cell.length_a   1.000
_cell.length_b   1.000
_cell.length_c   1.000
_cell.angle_alpha   90.00
_cell.angle_beta   90.00
_cell.angle_gamma   90.00
#
_symmetry.space_group_name_H-M   'P 1'
#
loop_
_entity.id
_entity.type
_entity.pdbx_description
1 polymer ?
#
loop_
_entity_poly.entity_id
_entity_poly.type
_entity_poly.pdbx_seq_one_letter_code
_entity_poly.pdbx_strand_id
1 'polypeptide(L)'
;SIVLLIQQCKGFSNTLTTAQGRSSAIVDGPYGGTQTLDRFDKVLFIASGIGITAHLLSIKYLLQAHDDQSARVRRLTLVWFLETTGILLILFKPIFSL
;
A
#
# COMPACT_ATOMS: atom_id res chain seq x y z
N SER A 1 2.51 11.12 -10.31
CA SER A 1 2.81 9.81 -10.93
C SER A 1 1.91 8.75 -10.34
N ILE A 2 1.27 7.94 -11.18
CA ILE A 2 0.41 6.81 -10.76
C ILE A 2 1.27 5.55 -10.75
N VAL A 3 1.22 4.78 -9.67
CA VAL A 3 1.95 3.52 -9.53
C VAL A 3 0.92 2.41 -9.28
N LEU A 4 1.02 1.34 -10.06
CA LEU A 4 0.14 0.17 -9.99
C LEU A 4 0.97 -1.03 -9.52
N LEU A 5 0.54 -1.68 -8.44
CA LEU A 5 1.10 -2.93 -7.95
C LEU A 5 0.18 -4.06 -8.40
N ILE A 6 0.68 -4.93 -9.28
CA ILE A 6 -0.09 -6.04 -9.85
C ILE A 6 0.57 -7.36 -9.42
N GLN A 7 -0.19 -8.23 -8.75
CA GLN A 7 0.26 -9.59 -8.51
C GLN A 7 0.15 -10.42 -9.79
N GLN A 8 1.20 -11.17 -10.10
CA GLN A 8 1.15 -12.14 -11.19
C GLN A 8 0.24 -13.31 -10.79
N CYS A 9 -0.92 -13.36 -11.45
CA CYS A 9 -1.87 -14.45 -11.38
C CYS A 9 -1.92 -15.17 -12.75
N LYS A 10 -2.62 -16.30 -12.83
CA LYS A 10 -2.86 -17.00 -14.11
C LYS A 10 -3.67 -16.11 -15.07
N GLY A 11 -3.43 -16.25 -16.38
CA GLY A 11 -4.16 -15.50 -17.41
C GLY A 11 -3.55 -14.12 -17.71
N PHE A 12 -4.38 -13.06 -17.70
CA PHE A 12 -4.00 -11.72 -18.16
C PHE A 12 -2.78 -11.13 -17.43
N SER A 13 -2.70 -11.25 -16.09
CA SER A 13 -1.56 -10.75 -15.32
C SER A 13 -0.23 -11.42 -15.67
N ASN A 14 -0.27 -12.68 -16.13
CA ASN A 14 0.91 -13.39 -16.63
C ASN A 14 1.33 -12.88 -18.01
N THR A 15 0.35 -12.55 -18.87
CA THR A 15 0.61 -11.94 -20.18
C THR A 15 1.22 -10.55 -20.04
N LEU A 16 0.85 -9.79 -19.00
CA LEU A 16 1.49 -8.49 -18.69
C LEU A 16 2.95 -8.63 -18.30
N THR A 17 3.35 -9.76 -17.70
CA THR A 17 4.75 -10.03 -17.34
C THR A 17 5.59 -10.41 -18.54
N THR A 18 4.98 -11.04 -19.57
CA THR A 18 5.66 -11.38 -20.82
C THR A 18 5.58 -10.27 -21.87
N ALA A 19 4.68 -9.30 -21.71
CA ALA A 19 4.58 -8.13 -22.57
C ALA A 19 5.78 -7.21 -22.32
N GLN A 20 6.84 -7.38 -23.12
CA GLN A 20 8.01 -6.52 -23.10
C GLN A 20 7.79 -5.31 -24.01
N GLY A 21 7.89 -4.10 -23.45
CA GLY A 21 7.83 -2.85 -24.22
C GLY A 21 6.90 -1.79 -23.63
N ARG A 22 6.70 -0.71 -24.38
CA ARG A 22 5.73 0.34 -24.05
C ARG A 22 4.33 -0.14 -24.46
N SER A 23 3.46 -0.32 -23.49
CA SER A 23 2.06 -0.67 -23.70
C SER A 23 1.18 0.54 -23.43
N SER A 24 0.17 0.78 -24.27
CA SER A 24 -0.88 1.75 -23.97
C SER A 24 -1.82 1.14 -22.94
N ALA A 25 -2.19 1.90 -21.92
CA ALA A 25 -3.12 1.48 -20.88
C ALA A 25 -4.23 2.53 -20.74
N ILE A 26 -5.46 2.05 -20.61
CA ILE A 26 -6.61 2.88 -20.26
C ILE A 26 -6.88 2.65 -18.78
N VAL A 27 -7.01 3.73 -18.02
CA VAL A 27 -7.31 3.71 -16.59
C VAL A 27 -8.69 4.34 -16.41
N ASP A 28 -9.60 3.61 -15.79
CA ASP A 28 -10.91 4.11 -15.37
C ASP A 28 -11.02 4.08 -13.84
N GLY A 29 -11.72 5.05 -13.26
CA GLY A 29 -11.79 5.28 -11.81
C GLY A 29 -11.48 6.72 -11.38
N PRO A 30 -11.38 7.01 -10.07
CA PRO A 30 -11.25 6.07 -8.94
C PRO A 30 -12.59 5.50 -8.44
N TYR A 31 -12.60 4.24 -8.03
CA TYR A 31 -13.78 3.58 -7.44
C TYR A 31 -13.73 3.45 -5.90
N GLY A 32 -12.58 3.77 -5.29
CA GLY A 32 -12.38 3.68 -3.84
C GLY A 32 -12.65 5.00 -3.13
N GLY A 33 -13.15 4.94 -1.89
CA GLY A 33 -13.28 6.10 -1.00
C GLY A 33 -12.06 6.30 -0.10
N THR A 34 -11.74 7.56 0.22
CA THR A 34 -10.71 7.89 1.21
C THR A 34 -11.31 7.86 2.61
N GLN A 35 -10.81 6.99 3.49
CA GLN A 35 -11.11 7.06 4.92
C GLN A 35 -10.07 7.97 5.60
N THR A 36 -10.55 8.99 6.31
CA THR A 36 -9.70 9.93 7.05
C THR A 36 -9.25 9.27 8.35
N LEU A 37 -7.96 8.91 8.41
CA LEU A 37 -7.32 8.32 9.60
C LEU A 37 -6.55 9.36 10.44
N ASP A 38 -6.61 10.62 10.03
CA ASP A 38 -5.94 11.79 10.60
C ASP A 38 -6.36 12.13 12.04
N ARG A 39 -7.56 11.73 12.43
CA ARG A 39 -8.14 11.98 13.77
C ARG A 39 -7.69 10.97 14.83
N PHE A 40 -7.06 9.87 14.44
CA PHE A 40 -6.59 8.84 15.37
C PHE A 40 -5.15 9.10 15.81
N ASP A 41 -4.84 8.92 17.08
CA ASP A 41 -3.48 9.09 17.59
C ASP A 41 -2.55 7.92 17.21
N LYS A 42 -3.12 6.72 17.03
CA LYS A 42 -2.38 5.50 16.72
C LYS A 42 -3.11 4.74 15.61
N VAL A 43 -2.37 4.34 14.58
CA VAL A 43 -2.92 3.60 13.44
C VAL A 43 -2.09 2.33 13.22
N LEU A 44 -2.78 1.20 13.13
CA LEU A 44 -2.21 -0.11 12.83
C LEU A 44 -2.72 -0.57 11.46
N PHE A 45 -1.81 -0.77 10.53
CA PHE A 45 -2.10 -1.38 9.23
C PHE A 45 -1.70 -2.85 9.26
N ILE A 46 -2.61 -3.73 8.80
CA ILE A 46 -2.36 -5.16 8.68
C ILE A 46 -2.69 -5.55 7.25
N ALA A 47 -1.70 -6.05 6.51
CA ALA A 47 -1.88 -6.50 5.14
C ALA A 47 -1.14 -7.81 4.87
N SER A 48 -1.63 -8.55 3.88
CA SER A 48 -0.96 -9.72 3.32
C SER A 48 -0.81 -9.59 1.80
N GLY A 49 0.34 -10.01 1.26
CA GLY A 49 0.63 -9.97 -0.18
C GLY A 49 0.46 -8.57 -0.78
N ILE A 50 -0.18 -8.47 -1.95
CA ILE A 50 -0.48 -7.17 -2.61
C ILE A 50 -1.59 -6.35 -1.92
N GLY A 51 -2.27 -6.91 -0.91
CA GLY A 51 -3.28 -6.20 -0.11
C GLY A 51 -2.72 -4.96 0.60
N ILE A 52 -1.39 -4.84 0.69
CA ILE A 52 -0.70 -3.66 1.18
C ILE A 52 -0.94 -2.40 0.34
N THR A 53 -1.29 -2.55 -0.94
CA THR A 53 -1.41 -1.43 -1.90
C THR A 53 -2.40 -0.37 -1.46
N ALA A 54 -3.55 -0.78 -0.90
CA ALA A 54 -4.56 0.16 -0.40
C ALA A 54 -4.02 0.95 0.81
N HIS A 55 -3.29 0.29 1.70
CA HIS A 55 -2.73 0.91 2.90
C HIS A 55 -1.55 1.84 2.57
N LEU A 56 -0.73 1.52 1.58
CA LEU A 56 0.39 2.37 1.15
C LEU A 56 -0.06 3.79 0.79
N LEU A 57 -1.20 3.94 0.11
CA LEU A 57 -1.77 5.24 -0.21
C LEU A 57 -2.18 6.00 1.06
N SER A 58 -2.86 5.33 1.99
CA SER A 58 -3.23 5.92 3.28
C SER A 58 -2.01 6.30 4.13
N ILE A 59 -0.99 5.43 4.19
CA ILE A 59 0.26 5.69 4.91
C ILE A 59 0.98 6.90 4.31
N LYS A 60 1.07 6.98 2.98
CA LYS A 60 1.66 8.14 2.30
C LYS A 60 0.91 9.44 2.63
N TYR A 61 -0.43 9.40 2.61
CA TYR A 61 -1.23 10.56 2.98
C TYR A 61 -0.98 10.98 4.43
N LEU A 62 -0.93 10.03 5.36
CA LEU A 62 -0.64 10.30 6.77
C LEU A 62 0.78 10.83 7.00
N LEU A 63 1.77 10.34 6.25
CA LEU A 63 3.15 10.84 6.26
C LEU A 63 3.19 12.31 5.83
N GLN A 64 2.55 12.64 4.70
CA GLN A 64 2.49 14.01 4.19
C GLN A 64 1.74 14.93 5.16
N ALA A 65 0.60 14.51 5.68
CA ALA A 65 -0.16 15.28 6.65
C ALA A 65 0.56 15.45 8.00
N HIS A 66 1.48 14.53 8.34
CA HIS A 66 2.36 14.68 9.49
C HIS A 66 3.45 15.74 9.23
N ASP A 67 4.11 15.70 8.07
CA ASP A 67 5.09 16.71 7.66
C ASP A 67 4.47 18.12 7.62
N ASP A 68 3.22 18.22 7.16
CA ASP A 68 2.43 19.46 7.12
C ASP A 68 1.86 19.86 8.50
N GLN A 69 2.17 19.12 9.57
CA GLN A 69 1.66 19.30 10.94
C GLN A 69 0.12 19.30 11.06
N SER A 70 -0.58 18.74 10.08
CA SER A 70 -2.05 18.73 9.99
C SER A 70 -2.70 17.48 10.59
N ALA A 71 -1.94 16.39 10.77
CA ALA A 71 -2.45 15.12 11.31
C ALA A 71 -2.14 14.95 12.81
N ARG A 72 -3.07 14.35 13.55
CA ARG A 72 -2.87 13.99 14.98
C ARG A 72 -2.20 12.64 15.18
N VAL A 73 -1.94 11.89 14.11
CA VAL A 73 -1.32 10.56 14.17
C VAL A 73 0.09 10.66 14.77
N ARG A 74 0.31 10.03 15.92
CA ARG A 74 1.60 9.99 16.65
C ARG A 74 2.36 8.70 16.43
N ARG A 75 1.66 7.60 16.14
CA ARG A 75 2.26 6.28 15.92
C ARG A 75 1.59 5.57 14.77
N LEU A 76 2.42 5.11 13.82
CA LEU A 76 2.00 4.31 12.68
C LEU A 76 2.79 3.02 12.67
N THR A 77 2.06 1.91 12.76
CA THR A 77 2.64 0.56 12.69
C THR A 77 2.09 -0.15 11.47
N LEU A 78 2.98 -0.75 10.68
CA LEU A 78 2.61 -1.64 9.59
C LEU A 78 3.08 -3.05 9.91
N VAL A 79 2.12 -3.99 9.87
CA VAL A 79 2.37 -5.43 9.89
C VAL A 79 2.06 -5.95 8.50
N TRP A 80 3.11 -6.40 7.80
CA TRP A 80 2.97 -6.95 6.47
C TRP A 80 3.39 -8.42 6.45
N PHE A 81 2.45 -9.27 6.02
CA PHE A 81 2.66 -10.68 5.79
C PHE A 81 3.02 -10.92 4.33
N LEU A 82 4.22 -11.44 4.08
CA LEU A 82 4.64 -11.88 2.75
C LEU A 82 4.73 -13.41 2.74
N GLU A 83 3.92 -14.04 1.89
CA GLU A 83 4.02 -15.47 1.61
C GLU A 83 4.99 -15.66 0.43
N THR A 84 6.27 -15.78 0.75
CA THR A 84 7.30 -16.20 -0.23
C THR A 84 7.53 -17.69 -0.01
N THR A 85 7.43 -18.49 -1.08
CA THR A 85 7.59 -19.95 -1.15
C THR A 85 8.22 -20.59 0.11
N GLY A 86 7.39 -20.89 1.12
CA GLY A 86 7.76 -21.62 2.33
C GLY A 86 8.14 -20.82 3.59
N ILE A 87 8.32 -19.50 3.55
CA ILE A 87 8.66 -18.68 4.73
C ILE A 87 7.67 -17.53 4.87
N LEU A 88 6.93 -17.53 5.98
CA LEU A 88 6.13 -16.39 6.41
C LEU A 88 7.09 -15.33 6.97
N LEU A 89 7.40 -14.30 6.17
CA LEU A 89 8.11 -13.13 6.67
C LEU A 89 7.09 -12.15 7.24
N ILE A 90 7.09 -12.01 8.57
CA ILE A 90 6.37 -10.94 9.27
C ILE A 90 7.33 -9.76 9.36
N LEU A 91 7.17 -8.78 8.48
CA LEU A 91 7.92 -7.53 8.60
C LEU A 91 7.18 -6.63 9.59
N PHE A 92 7.69 -6.58 10.82
CA PHE A 92 7.28 -5.59 11.81
C PHE A 92 8.18 -4.38 11.67
N LYS A 93 7.70 -3.34 10.98
CA LYS A 93 8.40 -2.05 10.94
C LYS A 93 7.53 -0.98 11.59
N PRO A 94 7.92 -0.44 12.76
CA PRO A 94 7.44 0.86 13.18
C PRO A 94 7.94 1.86 12.13
N ILE A 95 7.03 2.41 11.34
CA ILE A 95 7.37 3.41 10.32
C ILE A 95 7.62 4.77 10.99
N PHE A 96 7.07 4.95 12.20
CA PHE A 96 7.34 6.10 13.07
C PHE A 96 7.62 5.66 14.50
N SER A 97 8.75 6.11 15.04
CA SER A 97 8.94 6.31 16.47
C SER A 97 9.29 7.78 16.65
N LEU A 98 8.31 8.57 17.11
CA LEU A 98 8.55 9.87 17.73
C LEU A 98 8.93 9.64 19.20
#